data_AF-A0A7Y5BY39-F1
#
_entry.id   AF-A0A7Y5BY39-F1
#
_cell.length_a   1.000
_cell.length_b   1.000
_cell.length_c   1.000
_cell.angle_alpha   90.00
_cell.angle_beta   90.00
_cell.angle_gamma   90.00
#
_symmetry.space_group_name_H-M   'P 1'
#
loop_
_entity.id
_entity.type
_entity.pdbx_description
1 polymer ?
#
loop_
_entity_poly.entity_id
_entity_poly.type
_entity_poly.pdbx_seq_one_letter_code
_entity_poly.pdbx_strand_id
1 'polypeptide(L)'
;MNTKFLRASRIFFWEFLQNFPLICGFTYALALAKQENWLWMFLSGFAGSLLGSLTIRFTEPFIVPGKKEAIKVTMTNVIVFFVVAMLMSIYFAQKWGGWLSDLALGILLGAGVGYTQDLAAGQKKPEARHILALSVAFTPTLFAIRALNEIAPPLYASFVLNLMVTLIIIVIDYLWTGDQPSEKVRKL
;
A
#
# COMPACT_ATOMS: atom_id res chain seq x y z
N MET A 1 -10.34 -22.95 -20.04
CA MET A 1 -10.09 -21.59 -19.48
C MET A 1 -8.58 -21.38 -19.40
N ASN A 2 -8.06 -20.24 -19.85
CA ASN A 2 -6.61 -20.00 -19.95
C ASN A 2 -5.97 -19.97 -18.54
N THR A 3 -5.01 -20.85 -18.26
CA THR A 3 -4.36 -20.98 -16.93
C THR A 3 -3.65 -19.70 -16.48
N LYS A 4 -3.16 -18.89 -17.42
CA LYS A 4 -2.57 -17.58 -17.14
C LYS A 4 -3.60 -16.58 -16.63
N PHE A 5 -4.79 -16.57 -17.24
CA PHE A 5 -5.89 -15.68 -16.83
C PHE A 5 -6.35 -16.02 -15.41
N LEU A 6 -6.58 -17.29 -15.12
CA LEU A 6 -6.93 -17.77 -13.78
C LEU A 6 -5.93 -17.33 -12.70
N ARG A 7 -4.64 -17.43 -13.02
CA ARG A 7 -3.57 -17.01 -12.09
C ARG A 7 -3.57 -15.50 -11.87
N ALA A 8 -3.70 -14.70 -12.93
CA ALA A 8 -3.76 -13.25 -12.84
C ALA A 8 -4.98 -12.78 -12.03
N SER A 9 -6.17 -13.35 -12.27
CA SER A 9 -7.39 -13.04 -11.51
C SER A 9 -7.25 -13.40 -10.03
N ARG A 10 -6.59 -14.53 -9.73
CA ARG A 10 -6.33 -14.95 -8.34
C ARG A 10 -5.41 -13.97 -7.62
N ILE A 11 -4.30 -13.58 -8.25
CA ILE A 11 -3.37 -12.58 -7.69
C ILE A 11 -4.11 -11.28 -7.45
N PHE A 12 -4.80 -10.77 -8.47
CA PHE A 12 -5.58 -9.54 -8.37
C PHE A 12 -6.57 -9.57 -7.20
N PHE A 13 -7.34 -10.66 -7.06
CA PHE A 13 -8.32 -10.78 -5.99
C PHE A 13 -7.68 -10.69 -4.60
N TRP A 14 -6.57 -11.40 -4.38
CA TRP A 14 -5.92 -11.42 -3.07
C TRP A 14 -5.22 -10.10 -2.76
N GLU A 15 -4.50 -9.52 -3.72
CA GLU A 15 -3.87 -8.20 -3.56
C GLU A 15 -4.92 -7.11 -3.28
N PHE A 16 -6.06 -7.15 -3.98
CA PHE A 16 -7.18 -6.26 -3.71
C PHE A 16 -7.69 -6.42 -2.28
N LEU A 17 -7.92 -7.66 -1.84
CA LEU A 17 -8.44 -7.95 -0.50
C LEU A 17 -7.45 -7.56 0.60
N GLN A 18 -6.15 -7.74 0.36
CA GLN A 18 -5.07 -7.40 1.29
C GLN A 18 -4.96 -5.90 1.55
N ASN A 19 -5.04 -5.10 0.49
CA ASN A 19 -4.87 -3.65 0.58
C ASN A 19 -6.17 -2.93 1.00
N PHE A 20 -7.34 -3.54 0.78
CA PHE A 20 -8.62 -2.88 1.00
C PHE A 20 -8.82 -2.35 2.44
N PRO A 21 -8.52 -3.09 3.52
CA PRO A 21 -8.64 -2.59 4.89
C PRO A 21 -7.74 -1.38 5.16
N LEU A 22 -6.52 -1.40 4.64
CA LEU A 22 -5.55 -0.31 4.78
C LEU A 22 -6.06 0.95 4.08
N ILE A 23 -6.47 0.81 2.82
CA ILE A 23 -6.97 1.93 2.01
C ILE A 23 -8.26 2.49 2.62
N CYS A 24 -9.18 1.64 3.11
CA CYS A 24 -10.36 2.09 3.84
C CYS A 24 -9.98 2.87 5.10
N GLY A 25 -9.12 2.34 5.95
CA GLY A 25 -8.72 3.06 7.17
C GLY A 25 -8.07 4.41 6.85
N PHE A 26 -7.26 4.49 5.80
CA PHE A 26 -6.64 5.73 5.36
C PHE A 26 -7.64 6.78 4.83
N THR A 27 -8.56 6.39 3.95
CA THR A 27 -9.56 7.34 3.40
C THR A 27 -10.54 7.82 4.46
N TYR A 28 -10.93 6.97 5.40
CA TYR A 28 -11.73 7.37 6.56
C TYR A 28 -10.95 8.30 7.48
N ALA A 29 -9.68 8.01 7.77
CA ALA A 29 -8.82 8.90 8.54
C ALA A 29 -8.73 10.28 7.89
N LEU A 30 -8.53 10.33 6.57
CA LEU A 30 -8.51 11.57 5.81
C LEU A 30 -9.84 12.35 5.91
N ALA A 31 -10.97 11.67 5.77
CA ALA A 31 -12.29 12.29 5.89
C ALA A 31 -12.53 12.87 7.29
N LEU A 32 -12.04 12.18 8.33
CA LEU A 32 -12.13 12.62 9.73
C LEU A 32 -11.16 13.78 10.03
N ALA A 33 -9.98 13.79 9.40
CA ALA A 33 -9.02 14.89 9.51
C ALA A 33 -9.61 16.20 8.95
N LYS A 34 -10.34 16.14 7.82
CA LYS A 34 -11.08 17.29 7.27
C LYS A 34 -12.18 17.82 8.21
N GLN A 35 -12.72 16.96 9.06
CA GLN A 35 -13.71 17.32 10.07
C GLN A 35 -13.08 17.72 11.41
N GLU A 36 -11.76 17.87 11.46
CA GLU A 36 -10.97 18.15 12.67
C GLU A 36 -11.17 17.11 13.79
N ASN A 37 -11.61 15.91 13.42
CA ASN A 37 -11.88 14.84 14.35
C ASN A 37 -10.65 13.94 14.54
N TRP A 38 -9.65 14.50 15.23
CA TRP A 38 -8.31 13.93 15.35
C TRP A 38 -8.30 12.54 16.01
N LEU A 39 -9.06 12.33 17.08
CA LEU A 39 -9.09 11.03 17.76
C LEU A 39 -9.55 9.91 16.82
N TRP A 40 -10.66 10.12 16.12
CA TRP A 40 -11.20 9.12 15.21
C TRP A 40 -10.33 8.97 13.95
N MET A 41 -9.65 10.03 13.50
CA MET A 41 -8.60 9.93 12.46
C MET A 41 -7.49 8.97 12.90
N PHE A 42 -6.94 9.12 14.11
CA PHE A 42 -5.89 8.23 14.61
C PHE A 42 -6.39 6.78 14.74
N LEU A 43 -7.58 6.58 15.31
CA LEU A 43 -8.13 5.23 15.49
C LEU A 43 -8.39 4.53 14.15
N SER A 44 -8.96 5.22 13.17
CA SER A 44 -9.25 4.66 11.84
C SER A 44 -7.96 4.33 11.07
N GLY A 45 -6.97 5.23 11.09
CA GLY A 45 -5.68 4.98 10.47
C GLY A 45 -4.93 3.82 11.12
N PHE A 46 -4.94 3.72 12.45
CA PHE A 46 -4.33 2.60 13.16
C PHE A 46 -5.05 1.29 12.87
N ALA A 47 -6.39 1.27 12.94
CA ALA A 47 -7.19 0.09 12.64
C ALA A 47 -6.96 -0.41 11.21
N GLY A 48 -6.96 0.49 10.21
CA GLY A 48 -6.66 0.12 8.82
C GLY A 48 -5.26 -0.45 8.64
N SER A 49 -4.26 0.17 9.27
CA SER A 49 -2.86 -0.29 9.21
C SER A 49 -2.67 -1.66 9.85
N LEU A 50 -3.30 -1.87 11.01
CA LEU A 50 -3.30 -3.15 11.71
C LEU A 50 -4.01 -4.23 10.88
N LEU A 51 -5.24 -3.98 10.45
CA LEU A 51 -6.03 -4.95 9.69
C LEU A 51 -5.40 -5.27 8.34
N GLY A 52 -4.92 -4.28 7.60
CA GLY A 52 -4.24 -4.51 6.32
C GLY A 52 -2.98 -5.36 6.49
N SER A 53 -2.13 -5.03 7.46
CA SER A 53 -0.90 -5.80 7.73
C SER A 53 -1.21 -7.24 8.19
N LEU A 54 -2.24 -7.43 9.01
CA LEU A 54 -2.68 -8.77 9.40
C LEU A 54 -3.27 -9.54 8.22
N THR A 55 -4.09 -8.91 7.38
CA THR A 55 -4.63 -9.54 6.19
C THR A 55 -3.51 -9.99 5.26
N ILE A 56 -2.51 -9.14 4.99
CA ILE A 56 -1.30 -9.52 4.23
C ILE A 56 -0.65 -10.75 4.84
N ARG A 57 -0.30 -10.69 6.13
CA ARG A 57 0.35 -11.81 6.85
C ARG A 57 -0.40 -13.13 6.72
N PHE A 58 -1.73 -13.10 6.87
CA PHE A 58 -2.55 -14.32 6.84
C PHE A 58 -2.85 -14.82 5.43
N THR A 59 -2.82 -13.94 4.42
CA THR A 59 -3.20 -14.29 3.05
C THR A 59 -2.03 -14.50 2.10
N GLU A 60 -0.83 -14.01 2.43
CA GLU A 60 0.41 -14.25 1.69
C GLU A 60 0.62 -15.73 1.31
N PRO A 61 0.36 -16.73 2.19
CA PRO A 61 0.51 -18.14 1.84
C PRO A 61 -0.43 -18.63 0.73
N PHE A 62 -1.56 -17.94 0.48
CA PHE A 62 -2.49 -18.29 -0.59
C PHE A 62 -2.05 -17.74 -1.96
N ILE A 63 -1.21 -16.70 -1.96
CA ILE A 63 -0.63 -16.13 -3.16
C ILE A 63 0.66 -16.88 -3.52
N VAL A 64 1.58 -16.99 -2.55
CA VAL A 64 2.90 -17.62 -2.67
C VAL A 64 2.99 -18.80 -1.70
N PRO A 65 2.75 -20.04 -2.16
CA PRO A 65 2.81 -21.22 -1.31
C PRO A 65 4.17 -21.36 -0.61
N GLY A 66 4.14 -21.64 0.70
CA GLY A 66 5.35 -21.87 1.51
C GLY A 66 5.99 -20.59 2.08
N LYS A 67 5.58 -19.40 1.65
CA LYS A 67 6.07 -18.13 2.19
C LYS A 67 5.24 -17.74 3.41
N LYS A 68 5.90 -17.55 4.56
CA LYS A 68 5.30 -16.96 5.77
C LYS A 68 5.99 -15.64 6.06
N GLU A 69 5.20 -14.61 6.30
CA GLU A 69 5.75 -13.31 6.66
C GLU A 69 6.24 -13.29 8.12
N ALA A 70 7.47 -12.80 8.33
CA ALA A 70 8.04 -12.67 9.67
C ALA A 70 7.27 -11.62 10.48
N ILE A 71 7.08 -11.87 11.79
CA ILE A 71 6.36 -10.95 12.69
C ILE A 71 6.97 -9.54 12.65
N LYS A 72 8.30 -9.46 12.57
CA LYS A 72 9.03 -8.20 12.45
C LYS A 72 8.58 -7.38 11.24
N VAL A 73 8.35 -8.01 10.09
CA VAL A 73 7.90 -7.34 8.86
C VAL A 73 6.47 -6.86 9.05
N THR A 74 5.58 -7.71 9.55
CA THR A 74 4.18 -7.32 9.84
C THR A 74 4.13 -6.12 10.80
N MET A 75 4.90 -6.13 11.89
CA MET A 75 4.96 -5.01 12.85
C MET A 75 5.50 -3.73 12.20
N THR A 76 6.51 -3.85 11.33
CA THR A 76 7.05 -2.71 10.59
C THR A 76 6.00 -2.13 9.66
N ASN A 77 5.27 -2.98 8.92
CA ASN A 77 4.18 -2.56 8.05
C ASN A 77 3.09 -1.81 8.82
N VAL A 78 2.67 -2.31 10.00
CA VAL A 78 1.69 -1.59 10.84
C VAL A 78 2.17 -0.18 11.16
N ILE A 79 3.42 -0.03 11.62
CA ILE A 79 3.98 1.25 12.02
C ILE A 79 4.14 2.19 10.81
N VAL A 80 4.75 1.70 9.73
CA VAL A 80 5.02 2.49 8.53
C VAL A 80 3.72 2.96 7.89
N PHE A 81 2.76 2.05 7.69
CA PHE A 81 1.46 2.40 7.13
C PHE A 81 0.69 3.36 8.01
N PHE A 82 0.74 3.19 9.33
CA PHE A 82 0.08 4.11 10.26
C PHE A 82 0.69 5.51 10.19
N VAL A 83 2.02 5.61 10.26
CA VAL A 83 2.73 6.91 10.18
C VAL A 83 2.45 7.59 8.85
N VAL A 84 2.54 6.86 7.74
CA VAL A 84 2.22 7.40 6.40
C VAL A 84 0.77 7.86 6.34
N ALA A 85 -0.19 7.06 6.82
CA ALA A 85 -1.59 7.43 6.85
C ALA A 85 -1.84 8.71 7.66
N MET A 86 -1.19 8.88 8.81
CA MET A 86 -1.32 10.08 9.64
C MET A 86 -0.70 11.31 9.00
N LEU A 87 0.55 11.22 8.51
CA LEU A 87 1.21 12.33 7.83
C LEU A 87 0.40 12.78 6.62
N MET A 88 -0.12 11.83 5.84
CA MET A 88 -0.92 12.14 4.66
C MET A 88 -2.30 12.69 4.99
N SER A 89 -2.96 12.17 6.03
CA SER A 89 -4.25 12.70 6.48
C SER A 89 -4.11 14.15 6.96
N ILE A 90 -3.06 14.44 7.72
CA ILE A 90 -2.74 15.80 8.15
C ILE A 90 -2.43 16.68 6.94
N TYR A 91 -1.54 16.24 6.05
CA TYR A 91 -1.15 16.99 4.86
C TYR A 91 -2.36 17.38 3.99
N PHE A 92 -3.23 16.43 3.67
CA PHE A 92 -4.41 16.68 2.83
C PHE A 92 -5.57 17.38 3.55
N ALA A 93 -5.58 17.41 4.90
CA ALA A 93 -6.50 18.26 5.64
C ALA A 93 -6.13 19.75 5.53
N GLN A 94 -4.87 20.05 5.20
CA GLN A 94 -4.42 21.42 5.03
C GLN A 94 -4.63 21.94 3.60
N LYS A 95 -4.89 23.25 3.46
CA LYS A 95 -5.19 23.90 2.16
C LYS A 95 -3.96 24.28 1.32
N TRP A 96 -2.74 24.10 1.82
CA TRP A 96 -1.52 24.60 1.16
C TRP A 96 -0.83 23.57 0.25
N GLY A 97 -1.27 22.31 0.27
CA GLY A 97 -0.72 21.28 -0.62
C GLY A 97 -1.19 21.45 -2.07
N GLY A 98 -0.30 21.23 -3.03
CA GLY A 98 -0.61 21.20 -4.47
C GLY A 98 0.08 20.05 -5.20
N TRP A 99 -0.07 20.00 -6.53
CA TRP A 99 0.45 18.91 -7.36
C TRP A 99 1.96 18.70 -7.25
N LEU A 100 2.74 19.79 -7.08
CA LEU A 100 4.19 19.68 -6.95
C LEU A 100 4.61 19.09 -5.59
N SER A 101 3.94 19.49 -4.50
CA SER A 101 4.19 18.89 -3.18
C SER A 101 3.71 17.44 -3.14
N ASP A 102 2.64 17.10 -3.84
CA ASP A 102 2.21 15.70 -4.01
C ASP A 102 3.27 14.86 -4.75
N LEU A 103 3.87 15.40 -5.82
CA LEU A 103 4.95 14.72 -6.54
C LEU A 103 6.15 14.48 -5.60
N ALA A 104 6.59 15.51 -4.89
CA ALA A 104 7.73 15.40 -3.97
C ALA A 104 7.43 14.42 -2.83
N LEU A 105 6.26 14.51 -2.21
CA LEU A 105 5.84 13.59 -1.15
C LEU A 105 5.67 12.16 -1.66
N GLY A 106 5.12 11.97 -2.86
CA GLY A 106 4.95 10.65 -3.47
C GLY A 106 6.29 9.94 -3.64
N ILE A 107 7.29 10.66 -4.16
CA ILE A 107 8.66 10.14 -4.29
C ILE A 107 9.26 9.84 -2.91
N LEU A 108 9.21 10.79 -1.97
CA LEU A 108 9.82 10.63 -0.65
C LEU A 108 9.18 9.50 0.17
N LEU A 109 7.86 9.40 0.16
CA LEU A 109 7.13 8.37 0.90
C LEU A 109 7.29 7.00 0.25
N GLY A 110 7.18 6.89 -1.08
CA GLY A 110 7.43 5.62 -1.76
C GLY A 110 8.85 5.13 -1.53
N ALA A 111 9.85 6.02 -1.57
CA ALA A 111 11.23 5.67 -1.26
C ALA A 111 11.41 5.24 0.20
N GLY A 112 10.81 5.98 1.14
CA GLY A 112 10.87 5.67 2.58
C GLY A 112 10.19 4.34 2.94
N VAL A 113 9.01 4.07 2.36
CA VAL A 113 8.30 2.80 2.53
C VAL A 113 9.14 1.65 1.96
N GLY A 114 9.63 1.75 0.74
CA GLY A 114 10.46 0.69 0.14
C GLY A 114 11.72 0.41 0.93
N TYR A 115 12.42 1.47 1.34
CA TYR A 115 13.62 1.36 2.15
C TYR A 115 13.36 0.67 3.49
N THR A 116 12.29 1.07 4.20
CA THR A 116 11.95 0.48 5.50
C THR A 116 11.49 -0.97 5.39
N GLN A 117 10.73 -1.31 4.34
CA GLN A 117 10.30 -2.69 4.08
C GLN A 117 11.47 -3.61 3.75
N ASP A 118 12.42 -3.18 2.90
CA ASP A 118 13.61 -3.98 2.56
C ASP A 118 14.46 -4.28 3.80
N LEU A 119 14.67 -3.27 4.66
CA LEU A 119 15.40 -3.47 5.92
C LEU A 119 14.64 -4.40 6.88
N ALA A 120 13.31 -4.29 6.95
CA ALA A 120 12.48 -5.15 7.78
C ALA A 120 12.53 -6.62 7.32
N ALA A 121 12.57 -6.82 6.00
CA ALA A 121 12.73 -8.13 5.36
C ALA A 121 14.14 -8.72 5.55
N GLY A 122 15.07 -7.98 6.16
CA GLY A 122 16.42 -8.45 6.47
C GLY A 122 17.41 -8.29 5.32
N GLN A 123 17.08 -7.49 4.30
CA GLN A 123 18.04 -7.18 3.24
C GLN A 123 19.19 -6.33 3.80
N LYS A 124 20.43 -6.72 3.51
CA LYS A 124 21.62 -5.97 3.94
C LYS A 124 21.73 -4.60 3.26
N LYS A 125 21.22 -4.49 2.04
CA LYS A 125 21.16 -3.26 1.25
C LYS A 125 19.79 -3.20 0.58
N PRO A 126 19.01 -2.13 0.79
CA PRO A 126 17.74 -1.94 0.11
C PRO A 126 17.89 -1.95 -1.41
N GLU A 127 16.92 -2.56 -2.09
CA GLU A 127 16.95 -2.73 -3.53
C GLU A 127 16.46 -1.45 -4.21
N ALA A 128 17.35 -0.78 -4.94
CA ALA A 128 17.04 0.47 -5.63
C ALA A 128 15.83 0.35 -6.57
N ARG A 129 15.60 -0.83 -7.16
CA ARG A 129 14.45 -1.10 -8.04
C ARG A 129 13.14 -1.08 -7.26
N HIS A 130 13.10 -1.71 -6.09
CA HIS A 130 11.91 -1.74 -5.24
C HIS A 130 11.55 -0.34 -4.73
N ILE A 131 12.56 0.41 -4.27
CA ILE A 131 12.42 1.82 -3.84
C ILE A 131 11.89 2.69 -4.99
N LEU A 132 12.47 2.56 -6.19
CA LEU A 132 12.04 3.32 -7.36
C LEU A 132 10.60 2.96 -7.75
N ALA A 133 10.28 1.67 -7.76
CA ALA A 133 8.95 1.19 -8.11
C ALA A 133 7.88 1.74 -7.15
N LEU A 134 8.14 1.72 -5.84
CA LEU A 134 7.23 2.30 -4.85
C LEU A 134 7.14 3.82 -4.95
N SER A 135 8.23 4.52 -5.25
CA SER A 135 8.22 5.98 -5.50
C SER A 135 7.33 6.34 -6.70
N VAL A 136 7.44 5.56 -7.78
CA VAL A 136 6.63 5.71 -8.98
C VAL A 136 5.17 5.31 -8.72
N ALA A 137 4.90 4.36 -7.82
CA ALA A 137 3.55 3.94 -7.43
C ALA A 137 2.82 4.96 -6.53
N PHE A 138 3.54 5.51 -5.55
CA PHE A 138 2.97 6.42 -4.57
C PHE A 138 2.54 7.74 -5.21
N THR A 139 3.33 8.27 -6.14
CA THR A 139 3.05 9.54 -6.83
C THR A 139 1.65 9.61 -7.49
N PRO A 140 1.27 8.72 -8.42
CA PRO A 140 -0.07 8.71 -9.01
C PRO A 140 -1.14 8.40 -7.96
N THR A 141 -0.80 7.66 -6.91
CA THR A 141 -1.72 7.43 -5.79
C THR A 141 -2.08 8.72 -5.06
N LEU A 142 -1.10 9.60 -4.81
CA LEU A 142 -1.37 10.90 -4.20
C LEU A 142 -2.21 11.81 -5.11
N PHE A 143 -1.96 11.80 -6.41
CA PHE A 143 -2.78 12.53 -7.39
C PHE A 143 -4.23 12.04 -7.39
N ALA A 144 -4.43 10.72 -7.38
CA ALA A 144 -5.76 10.13 -7.31
C ALA A 144 -6.45 10.45 -5.97
N ILE A 145 -5.73 10.42 -4.84
CA ILE A 145 -6.26 10.81 -3.54
C ILE A 145 -6.74 12.26 -3.60
N ARG A 146 -5.92 13.20 -4.09
CA ARG A 146 -6.33 14.60 -4.23
C ARG A 146 -7.60 14.75 -5.05
N ALA A 147 -7.67 14.10 -6.21
CA ALA A 147 -8.83 14.19 -7.09
C ALA A 147 -10.09 13.60 -6.45
N LEU A 148 -9.99 12.41 -5.85
CA LEU A 148 -11.12 11.69 -5.27
C LEU A 148 -11.62 12.30 -3.96
N ASN A 149 -10.71 12.82 -3.14
CA ASN A 149 -11.03 13.41 -1.84
C ASN A 149 -11.92 14.66 -1.93
N GLU A 150 -12.02 15.28 -3.10
CA GLU A 150 -12.89 16.42 -3.36
C GLU A 150 -14.25 16.05 -3.94
N ILE A 151 -14.39 14.86 -4.55
CA ILE A 151 -15.56 14.52 -5.38
C ILE A 151 -16.28 13.25 -4.96
N ALA A 152 -15.66 12.40 -4.14
CA ALA A 152 -16.16 11.06 -3.84
C ALA A 152 -16.38 10.84 -2.33
N PRO A 153 -17.44 10.08 -1.95
CA PRO A 153 -17.56 9.55 -0.60
C PRO A 153 -16.37 8.65 -0.23
N PRO A 154 -15.96 8.57 1.05
CA PRO A 154 -14.76 7.84 1.47
C PRO A 154 -14.73 6.38 1.03
N LEU A 155 -15.85 5.67 1.10
CA LEU A 155 -15.93 4.26 0.69
C LEU A 155 -15.71 4.09 -0.82
N TYR A 156 -16.28 4.98 -1.65
CA TYR A 156 -16.07 4.94 -3.10
C TYR A 156 -14.62 5.28 -3.46
N ALA A 157 -14.07 6.34 -2.84
CA ALA A 157 -12.66 6.68 -2.98
C ALA A 157 -11.76 5.49 -2.60
N SER A 158 -12.10 4.77 -1.53
CA SER A 158 -11.35 3.58 -1.09
C SER A 158 -11.34 2.50 -2.15
N PHE A 159 -12.50 2.20 -2.75
CA PHE A 159 -12.60 1.18 -3.78
C PHE A 159 -11.76 1.53 -5.02
N VAL A 160 -11.86 2.78 -5.51
CA VAL A 160 -11.11 3.25 -6.68
C VAL A 160 -9.60 3.28 -6.41
N LEU A 161 -9.19 3.81 -5.26
CA LEU A 161 -7.78 3.83 -4.87
C LEU A 161 -7.22 2.42 -4.70
N ASN A 162 -7.98 1.52 -4.07
CA ASN A 162 -7.57 0.14 -3.89
C ASN A 162 -7.40 -0.59 -5.22
N LEU A 163 -8.32 -0.38 -6.18
CA LEU A 163 -8.21 -0.91 -7.54
C LEU A 163 -6.92 -0.45 -8.21
N MET A 164 -6.64 0.85 -8.16
CA MET A 164 -5.46 1.44 -8.78
C MET A 164 -4.16 0.96 -8.12
N VAL A 165 -4.08 0.96 -6.77
CA VAL A 165 -2.91 0.44 -6.03
C VAL A 165 -2.69 -1.04 -6.35
N THR A 166 -3.76 -1.84 -6.37
CA THR A 166 -3.68 -3.27 -6.74
C THR A 166 -3.10 -3.46 -8.14
N LEU A 167 -3.56 -2.68 -9.12
CA LEU A 167 -3.02 -2.75 -10.49
C LEU A 167 -1.54 -2.37 -10.53
N ILE A 168 -1.13 -1.35 -9.77
CA ILE A 168 0.27 -0.94 -9.69
C ILE A 168 1.13 -2.05 -9.07
N ILE A 169 0.70 -2.63 -7.95
CA ILE A 169 1.38 -3.77 -7.30
C ILE A 169 1.53 -4.92 -8.29
N ILE A 170 0.46 -5.27 -9.02
CA ILE A 170 0.53 -6.35 -10.02
C ILE A 170 1.59 -6.07 -11.08
N VAL A 171 1.66 -4.84 -11.58
CA VAL A 171 2.65 -4.45 -12.60
C VAL A 171 4.06 -4.54 -12.03
N ILE A 172 4.29 -4.04 -10.82
CA ILE A 172 5.62 -4.02 -10.20
C ILE A 172 6.07 -5.45 -9.85
N ASP A 173 5.27 -6.18 -9.08
CA ASP A 173 5.69 -7.43 -8.45
C ASP A 173 5.60 -8.65 -9.36
N TYR A 174 4.74 -8.63 -10.39
CA TYR A 174 4.46 -9.81 -11.21
C TYR A 174 4.76 -9.63 -12.70
N LEU A 175 4.80 -8.40 -13.22
CA LEU A 175 5.09 -8.15 -14.63
C LEU A 175 6.50 -7.58 -14.85
N TRP A 176 6.95 -6.64 -14.02
CA TRP A 176 8.22 -5.95 -14.20
C TRP A 176 9.40 -6.77 -13.68
N THR A 177 9.32 -7.28 -12.45
CA THR A 177 10.43 -7.97 -11.78
C THR A 177 10.77 -9.31 -12.42
N GLY A 178 9.90 -9.86 -13.27
CA GLY A 178 10.14 -11.09 -14.02
C GLY A 178 10.28 -12.34 -13.15
N ASP A 179 10.09 -12.23 -11.83
CA ASP A 179 10.09 -13.35 -10.90
C ASP A 179 8.81 -14.18 -11.14
N GLN A 180 8.86 -15.05 -12.15
CA GLN A 180 8.04 -16.25 -12.15
C GLN A 180 8.34 -16.97 -10.82
N PRO A 181 7.34 -17.30 -9.98
CA PRO A 181 7.51 -17.98 -8.69
C PRO A 181 8.14 -19.39 -8.77
N SER A 182 8.73 -19.78 -9.89
CA SER A 182 9.11 -21.15 -10.19
C SER A 182 10.56 -21.53 -9.96
N GLU A 183 11.48 -20.61 -9.62
CA GLU A 183 12.90 -21.02 -9.40
C GLU A 183 13.56 -20.57 -8.10
N LYS A 184 13.27 -19.38 -7.55
CA LYS A 184 13.93 -18.94 -6.30
C LYS A 184 13.36 -19.59 -5.03
N VAL A 185 12.13 -20.08 -5.06
CA VAL A 185 11.47 -20.72 -3.89
C VAL A 185 11.91 -22.19 -3.71
N ARG A 186 12.61 -22.80 -4.68
CA ARG A 186 13.15 -24.17 -4.53
C ARG A 186 14.45 -24.26 -3.70
N LYS A 187 14.99 -23.14 -3.22
CA LYS A 187 16.30 -23.10 -2.53
C LYS A 187 16.29 -22.41 -1.17
N LEU A 188 15.12 -22.29 -0.54
CA LEU A 188 14.97 -21.96 0.89
C LEU A 188 13.96 -22.91 1.51
#